data_AF-A0A973EIC3-F1
#
_entry.id   AF-A0A973EIC3-F1
#
_cell.length_a   1.000
_cell.length_b   1.000
_cell.length_c   1.000
_cell.angle_alpha   90.00
_cell.angle_beta   90.00
_cell.angle_gamma   90.00
#
_symmetry.space_group_name_H-M   'P 1'
#
loop_
_entity.id
_entity.type
_entity.pdbx_description
1 polymer ?
#
loop_
_entity_poly.entity_id
_entity_poly.type
_entity_poly.pdbx_seq_one_letter_code
_entity_poly.pdbx_strand_id
1 'polypeptide(L)'
;MEPIEENNILNFEFESRMPSIIKVIGVGGGGSNAVNYMYNLGITNVDFVICNTDIQALAKSPVPIKVQLGQTLTEGLGAGSKPEIGRQAAIESLDQITEVLSNNTKMVFVTAGMGGGTGTGAAPIIAKTAKEMGILTVAIVTLPFEFEGKKRFNQAIEGIREIKDYVDSLLIINNQKLREIYGDLQFSVAFSKADDVLATAAKGIAEIITLPGHVNVDFADVKAVMTDSGVAVMGSGSAEGNDRAINAIKQALDSPLLNNSDIKGAKNILLNITCGDPEVTMDEISQITEYLQNAAGNNSDIIFGVGQNPSIGNKVVVTIIATGFGTNNFIPSEPTKVKHLLNDRIPKQNTQPEKKVHILDTEQQEISFDTSASVVETPTPQQVVEEKKKITYDLNNNETVENLENIPAFIRQKNNIKPNFNLNNNLEPSNLAISKDKNNTLSNNNPYLFDKAD
;
A
#
# COMPACT_ATOMS: atom_id res chain seq x y z
N MET A 1 -27.32 -26.13 -65.94
CA MET A 1 -27.72 -26.23 -64.53
C MET A 1 -26.40 -26.35 -63.77
N GLU A 2 -25.83 -25.19 -63.43
CA GLU A 2 -24.59 -25.07 -62.67
C GLU A 2 -24.96 -24.47 -61.30
N PRO A 3 -24.23 -24.81 -60.22
CA PRO A 3 -24.62 -24.46 -58.86
C PRO A 3 -24.36 -22.99 -58.54
N ILE A 4 -25.18 -22.47 -57.62
CA ILE A 4 -25.16 -21.10 -57.12
C ILE A 4 -23.96 -20.92 -56.19
N GLU A 5 -23.25 -19.80 -56.29
CA GLU A 5 -22.15 -19.43 -55.39
C GLU A 5 -22.65 -19.34 -53.94
N GLU A 6 -21.98 -20.03 -53.01
CA GLU A 6 -22.29 -19.94 -51.59
C GLU A 6 -21.94 -18.54 -51.06
N ASN A 7 -22.92 -17.88 -50.45
CA ASN A 7 -22.71 -16.60 -49.79
C ASN A 7 -21.66 -16.75 -48.68
N ASN A 8 -20.58 -15.98 -48.81
CA ASN A 8 -19.53 -15.88 -47.81
C ASN A 8 -20.06 -15.09 -46.60
N ILE A 9 -20.78 -15.78 -45.70
CA ILE A 9 -21.27 -15.20 -44.46
C ILE A 9 -20.06 -14.93 -43.57
N LEU A 10 -19.67 -13.64 -43.50
CA LEU A 10 -18.68 -13.14 -42.55
C LEU A 10 -19.12 -13.52 -41.13
N ASN A 11 -18.47 -14.53 -40.57
CA ASN A 11 -18.72 -15.00 -39.21
C ASN A 11 -18.17 -13.96 -38.21
N PHE A 12 -18.94 -12.90 -37.97
CA PHE A 12 -18.72 -11.95 -36.89
C PHE A 12 -19.00 -12.64 -35.56
N GLU A 13 -18.04 -13.46 -35.11
CA GLU A 13 -17.95 -13.91 -33.73
C GLU A 13 -17.60 -12.70 -32.85
N PHE A 14 -18.63 -11.90 -32.56
CA PHE A 14 -18.67 -11.25 -31.26
C PHE A 14 -18.72 -12.36 -30.22
N GLU A 15 -17.57 -12.67 -29.63
CA GLU A 15 -17.51 -13.34 -28.33
C GLU A 15 -18.27 -12.46 -27.33
N SER A 16 -19.58 -12.66 -27.21
CA SER A 16 -20.40 -12.03 -26.18
C SER A 16 -20.07 -12.72 -24.85
N ARG A 17 -18.87 -12.43 -24.34
CA ARG A 17 -18.41 -12.86 -23.03
C ARG A 17 -19.47 -12.41 -22.02
N MET A 18 -20.22 -13.35 -21.46
CA MET A 18 -21.30 -13.01 -20.54
C MET A 18 -20.70 -12.21 -19.37
N PRO A 19 -21.27 -11.04 -19.02
CA PRO A 19 -20.70 -10.16 -18.02
C PRO A 19 -20.60 -10.89 -16.69
N SER A 20 -19.42 -10.84 -16.06
CA SER A 20 -19.20 -11.55 -14.81
C SER A 20 -20.11 -11.02 -13.70
N ILE A 21 -20.51 -11.93 -12.81
CA ILE A 21 -21.21 -11.60 -11.56
C ILE A 21 -20.31 -10.83 -10.57
N ILE A 22 -18.98 -10.83 -10.80
CA ILE A 22 -17.99 -10.09 -10.02
C ILE A 22 -17.42 -8.95 -10.87
N LYS A 23 -17.44 -7.73 -10.32
CA LYS A 23 -16.77 -6.56 -10.91
C LYS A 23 -15.70 -6.00 -10.00
N VAL A 24 -14.62 -5.47 -10.57
CA VAL A 24 -13.56 -4.75 -9.85
C VAL A 24 -13.53 -3.30 -10.33
N ILE A 25 -13.80 -2.35 -9.43
CA ILE A 25 -13.88 -0.92 -9.72
C ILE A 25 -12.69 -0.19 -9.10
N GLY A 26 -11.80 0.32 -9.95
CA GLY A 26 -10.62 1.09 -9.55
C GLY A 26 -10.91 2.59 -9.47
N VAL A 27 -10.86 3.17 -8.27
CA VAL A 27 -11.28 4.55 -8.02
C VAL A 27 -10.08 5.49 -7.83
N GLY A 28 -10.03 6.55 -8.65
CA GLY A 28 -8.93 7.51 -8.69
C GLY A 28 -7.62 6.91 -9.20
N GLY A 29 -6.51 7.64 -9.08
CA GLY A 29 -5.20 7.22 -9.64
C GLY A 29 -4.70 5.87 -9.11
N GLY A 30 -4.62 5.70 -7.78
CA GLY A 30 -4.14 4.45 -7.17
C GLY A 30 -5.03 3.24 -7.48
N GLY A 31 -6.36 3.40 -7.37
CA GLY A 31 -7.29 2.32 -7.72
C GLY A 31 -7.25 1.97 -9.21
N SER A 32 -7.13 2.98 -10.08
CA SER A 32 -6.98 2.76 -11.53
C SER A 32 -5.68 2.03 -11.86
N ASN A 33 -4.56 2.35 -11.19
CA ASN A 33 -3.28 1.67 -11.39
C ASN A 33 -3.36 0.19 -10.99
N ALA A 34 -3.91 -0.11 -9.81
CA ALA A 34 -4.12 -1.47 -9.36
C ALA A 34 -5.01 -2.28 -10.31
N VAL A 35 -6.11 -1.69 -10.81
CA VAL A 35 -6.98 -2.34 -11.81
C VAL A 35 -6.32 -2.51 -13.17
N ASN A 36 -5.53 -1.53 -13.64
CA ASN A 36 -4.73 -1.68 -14.85
C ASN A 36 -3.72 -2.84 -14.71
N TYR A 37 -3.11 -2.99 -13.53
CA TYR A 37 -2.17 -4.06 -13.23
C TYR A 37 -2.87 -5.43 -13.20
N MET A 38 -4.02 -5.53 -12.50
CA MET A 38 -4.88 -6.73 -12.50
C MET A 38 -5.32 -7.16 -13.92
N TYR A 39 -5.72 -6.19 -14.75
CA TYR A 39 -6.11 -6.43 -16.15
C TYR A 39 -4.94 -6.96 -16.97
N ASN A 40 -3.75 -6.35 -16.85
CA ASN A 40 -2.54 -6.77 -17.55
C ASN A 40 -1.99 -8.12 -17.08
N LEU A 41 -2.27 -8.54 -15.83
CA LEU A 41 -2.00 -9.89 -15.35
C LEU A 41 -2.93 -10.95 -15.94
N GLY A 42 -3.98 -10.56 -16.68
CA GLY A 42 -4.91 -11.49 -17.33
C GLY A 42 -5.82 -12.22 -16.35
N ILE A 43 -6.16 -11.62 -15.20
CA ILE A 43 -7.13 -12.19 -14.26
C ILE A 43 -8.47 -12.40 -14.98
N THR A 44 -8.96 -13.64 -14.98
CA THR A 44 -10.19 -14.04 -15.66
C THR A 44 -11.41 -13.94 -14.74
N ASN A 45 -12.60 -14.10 -15.33
CA ASN A 45 -13.89 -14.23 -14.62
C ASN A 45 -14.28 -13.03 -13.73
N VAL A 46 -13.69 -11.85 -13.96
CA VAL A 46 -14.11 -10.58 -13.36
C VAL A 46 -14.19 -9.50 -14.44
N ASP A 47 -15.14 -8.57 -14.33
CA ASP A 47 -15.19 -7.40 -15.21
C ASP A 47 -14.44 -6.23 -14.55
N PHE A 48 -13.55 -5.59 -15.31
CA PHE A 48 -12.77 -4.46 -14.82
C PHE A 48 -13.37 -3.11 -15.23
N VAL A 49 -13.44 -2.20 -14.27
CA VAL A 49 -13.95 -0.83 -14.41
C VAL A 49 -12.96 0.13 -13.77
N ILE A 50 -12.75 1.30 -14.37
CA ILE A 50 -12.05 2.41 -13.71
C ILE A 50 -12.89 3.68 -13.65
N CYS A 51 -12.84 4.36 -12.50
CA CYS A 51 -13.60 5.58 -12.20
C CYS A 51 -12.64 6.69 -11.79
N ASN A 52 -12.52 7.76 -12.58
CA ASN A 52 -11.57 8.84 -12.28
C ASN A 52 -12.07 10.22 -12.76
N THR A 53 -11.63 11.28 -12.08
CA THR A 53 -11.86 12.69 -12.45
C THR A 53 -10.80 13.22 -13.40
N ASP A 54 -9.69 12.50 -13.58
CA ASP A 54 -8.61 12.83 -14.53
C ASP A 54 -8.82 12.05 -15.84
N ILE A 55 -9.14 12.79 -16.92
CA ILE A 55 -9.39 12.20 -18.25
C ILE A 55 -8.11 11.64 -18.90
N GLN A 56 -6.94 12.18 -18.58
CA GLN A 56 -5.66 11.68 -19.10
C GLN A 56 -5.30 10.33 -18.49
N ALA A 57 -5.64 10.13 -17.21
CA ALA A 57 -5.50 8.85 -16.53
C ALA A 57 -6.45 7.78 -17.12
N LEU A 58 -7.71 8.15 -17.40
CA LEU A 58 -8.66 7.25 -18.08
C LEU A 58 -8.19 6.87 -19.50
N ALA A 59 -7.73 7.85 -20.28
CA ALA A 59 -7.29 7.62 -21.66
C ALA A 59 -6.13 6.62 -21.75
N LYS A 60 -5.17 6.67 -20.82
CA LYS A 60 -3.99 5.79 -20.79
C LYS A 60 -4.27 4.35 -20.34
N SER A 61 -5.42 4.07 -19.73
CA SER A 61 -5.74 2.74 -19.23
C SER A 61 -6.09 1.75 -20.34
N PRO A 62 -5.65 0.47 -20.24
CA PRO A 62 -6.07 -0.61 -21.13
C PRO A 62 -7.47 -1.18 -20.81
N VAL A 63 -8.07 -0.80 -19.68
CA VAL A 63 -9.35 -1.35 -19.18
C VAL A 63 -10.50 -0.88 -20.08
N PRO A 64 -11.41 -1.77 -20.51
CA PRO A 64 -12.46 -1.41 -21.46
C PRO A 64 -13.53 -0.48 -20.88
N ILE A 65 -13.98 -0.70 -19.64
CA ILE A 65 -15.05 0.08 -19.01
C ILE A 65 -14.44 1.24 -18.21
N LYS A 66 -14.80 2.47 -18.58
CA LYS A 66 -14.24 3.71 -18.02
C LYS A 66 -15.37 4.68 -17.68
N VAL A 67 -15.37 5.19 -16.45
CA VAL A 67 -16.34 6.20 -15.97
C VAL A 67 -15.59 7.48 -15.64
N GLN A 68 -15.97 8.58 -16.31
CA GLN A 68 -15.47 9.91 -15.97
C GLN A 68 -16.32 10.50 -14.85
N LEU A 69 -15.71 10.69 -13.69
CA LEU A 69 -16.35 11.30 -12.53
C LEU A 69 -16.33 12.81 -12.67
N GLY A 70 -17.46 13.47 -12.41
CA GLY A 70 -17.56 14.93 -12.34
C GLY A 70 -17.13 15.63 -13.62
N GLN A 71 -17.72 15.24 -14.75
CA GLN A 71 -17.39 15.77 -16.08
C GLN A 71 -17.55 17.29 -16.15
N THR A 72 -18.60 17.82 -15.51
CA THR A 72 -18.91 19.25 -15.41
C THR A 72 -18.12 19.91 -14.28
N LEU A 73 -18.02 19.27 -13.11
CA LEU A 73 -17.36 19.85 -11.94
C LEU A 73 -15.84 19.99 -12.08
N THR A 74 -15.18 19.06 -12.79
CA THR A 74 -13.70 18.98 -12.84
C THR A 74 -13.11 19.22 -14.22
N GLU A 75 -13.94 19.28 -15.26
CA GLU A 75 -13.52 19.43 -16.67
C GLU A 75 -12.47 18.38 -17.11
N GLY A 76 -12.37 17.25 -16.40
CA GLY A 76 -11.36 16.21 -16.64
C GLY A 76 -9.97 16.50 -16.06
N LEU A 77 -9.81 17.57 -15.27
CA LEU A 77 -8.52 18.01 -14.68
C LEU A 77 -8.21 17.38 -13.31
N GLY A 78 -9.11 16.56 -12.76
CA GLY A 78 -8.92 15.85 -11.51
C GLY A 78 -9.32 16.63 -10.23
N ALA A 79 -9.43 15.90 -9.11
CA ALA A 79 -9.94 16.44 -7.84
C ALA A 79 -8.92 17.24 -6.98
N GLY A 80 -7.73 17.56 -7.51
CA GLY A 80 -6.75 18.44 -6.83
C GLY A 80 -6.34 18.06 -5.40
N SER A 81 -6.30 16.77 -5.06
CA SER A 81 -6.08 16.24 -3.69
C SER A 81 -7.08 16.73 -2.63
N LYS A 82 -8.32 17.03 -3.04
CA LYS A 82 -9.45 17.41 -2.16
C LYS A 82 -10.51 16.29 -2.20
N PRO A 83 -10.69 15.50 -1.12
CA PRO A 83 -11.71 14.45 -1.05
C PRO A 83 -13.11 14.96 -1.39
N GLU A 84 -13.50 16.14 -0.91
CA GLU A 84 -14.81 16.73 -1.21
C GLU A 84 -15.08 16.94 -2.71
N ILE A 85 -14.07 17.26 -3.52
CA ILE A 85 -14.26 17.36 -4.98
C ILE A 85 -14.45 15.96 -5.58
N GLY A 86 -13.72 14.94 -5.10
CA GLY A 86 -13.92 13.55 -5.49
C GLY A 86 -15.32 13.04 -5.13
N ARG A 87 -15.83 13.40 -3.95
CA ARG A 87 -17.18 13.09 -3.46
C ARG A 87 -18.25 13.70 -4.37
N GLN A 88 -18.18 15.01 -4.61
CA GLN A 88 -19.15 15.71 -5.47
C GLN A 88 -19.08 15.22 -6.93
N ALA A 89 -17.89 14.91 -7.44
CA ALA A 89 -17.72 14.31 -8.77
C ALA A 89 -18.35 12.92 -8.89
N ALA A 90 -18.33 12.11 -7.83
CA ALA A 90 -19.04 10.83 -7.80
C ALA A 90 -20.56 11.00 -7.70
N ILE A 91 -21.03 12.01 -6.96
CA ILE A 91 -22.46 12.36 -6.86
C ILE A 91 -23.00 12.84 -8.23
N GLU A 92 -22.25 13.66 -8.97
CA GLU A 92 -22.60 14.09 -10.33
C GLU A 92 -22.74 12.88 -11.30
N SER A 93 -21.91 11.86 -11.15
CA SER A 93 -21.85 10.69 -12.03
C SER A 93 -22.64 9.46 -11.51
N LEU A 94 -23.57 9.63 -10.57
CA LEU A 94 -24.30 8.52 -9.95
C LEU A 94 -25.06 7.63 -10.94
N ASP A 95 -25.68 8.22 -11.97
CA ASP A 95 -26.43 7.46 -12.98
C ASP A 95 -25.51 6.50 -13.75
N GLN A 96 -24.31 6.97 -14.15
CA GLN A 96 -23.30 6.16 -14.83
C GLN A 96 -22.73 5.05 -13.94
N ILE A 97 -22.49 5.36 -12.66
CA ILE A 97 -22.05 4.37 -11.66
C ILE A 97 -23.12 3.27 -11.49
N THR A 98 -24.39 3.67 -11.41
CA THR A 98 -25.54 2.77 -11.24
C THR A 98 -25.74 1.89 -12.48
N GLU A 99 -25.60 2.44 -13.69
CA GLU A 99 -25.67 1.68 -14.95
C GLU A 99 -24.59 0.59 -15.00
N VAL A 100 -23.32 0.94 -14.70
CA VAL A 100 -22.20 0.00 -14.69
C VAL A 100 -22.40 -1.10 -13.63
N LEU A 101 -22.92 -0.75 -12.45
CA LEU A 101 -23.25 -1.71 -11.39
C LEU A 101 -24.46 -2.59 -11.71
N SER A 102 -25.42 -2.12 -12.51
CA SER A 102 -26.65 -2.89 -12.83
C SER A 102 -26.41 -4.08 -13.76
N ASN A 103 -25.28 -4.10 -14.48
CA ASN A 103 -24.94 -5.09 -15.49
C ASN A 103 -24.49 -6.44 -14.90
N ASN A 104 -25.45 -7.22 -14.38
CA ASN A 104 -25.31 -8.57 -13.82
C ASN A 104 -24.46 -8.70 -12.53
N THR A 105 -24.12 -7.59 -11.86
CA THR A 105 -23.28 -7.62 -10.66
C THR A 105 -23.98 -8.30 -9.47
N LYS A 106 -23.31 -9.26 -8.83
CA LYS A 106 -23.67 -9.82 -7.52
C LYS A 106 -22.67 -9.45 -6.43
N MET A 107 -21.42 -9.19 -6.81
CA MET A 107 -20.34 -8.76 -5.94
C MET A 107 -19.48 -7.69 -6.61
N VAL A 108 -19.03 -6.70 -5.85
CA VAL A 108 -18.13 -5.66 -6.33
C VAL A 108 -16.94 -5.46 -5.40
N PHE A 109 -15.76 -5.40 -5.99
CA PHE A 109 -14.53 -4.97 -5.32
C PHE A 109 -14.28 -3.49 -5.62
N VAL A 110 -14.42 -2.62 -4.63
CA VAL A 110 -14.08 -1.19 -4.74
C VAL A 110 -12.64 -1.01 -4.29
N THR A 111 -11.71 -0.78 -5.23
CA THR A 111 -10.30 -0.57 -4.91
C THR A 111 -9.87 0.89 -5.05
N ALA A 112 -9.19 1.41 -4.02
CA ALA A 112 -8.79 2.81 -3.96
C ALA A 112 -7.50 3.03 -3.15
N GLY A 113 -6.62 3.87 -3.68
CA GLY A 113 -5.52 4.47 -2.90
C GLY A 113 -6.05 5.64 -2.07
N MET A 114 -6.06 5.48 -0.74
CA MET A 114 -6.61 6.47 0.17
C MET A 114 -5.61 7.60 0.46
N GLY A 115 -6.13 8.79 0.75
CA GLY A 115 -5.33 10.00 0.96
C GLY A 115 -5.16 10.88 -0.28
N GLY A 116 -5.64 10.44 -1.44
CA GLY A 116 -5.83 11.29 -2.62
C GLY A 116 -7.09 12.17 -2.54
N GLY A 117 -7.44 12.85 -3.64
CA GLY A 117 -8.74 13.51 -3.79
C GLY A 117 -9.82 12.54 -4.26
N THR A 118 -9.63 12.00 -5.47
CA THR A 118 -10.63 11.17 -6.15
C THR A 118 -10.93 9.87 -5.40
N GLY A 119 -9.90 9.04 -5.11
CA GLY A 119 -10.08 7.75 -4.43
C GLY A 119 -10.81 7.89 -3.09
N THR A 120 -10.27 8.75 -2.21
CA THR A 120 -10.80 9.02 -0.87
C THR A 120 -12.24 9.52 -0.86
N GLY A 121 -12.63 10.39 -1.81
CA GLY A 121 -13.97 10.98 -1.83
C GLY A 121 -15.00 10.20 -2.63
N ALA A 122 -14.59 9.55 -3.73
CA ALA A 122 -15.51 8.85 -4.63
C ALA A 122 -15.76 7.39 -4.23
N ALA A 123 -14.77 6.71 -3.63
CA ALA A 123 -14.92 5.30 -3.24
C ALA A 123 -16.03 5.06 -2.20
N PRO A 124 -16.23 5.91 -1.16
CA PRO A 124 -17.38 5.79 -0.26
C PRO A 124 -18.73 5.90 -0.99
N ILE A 125 -18.86 6.81 -1.97
CA ILE A 125 -20.09 6.99 -2.75
C ILE A 125 -20.37 5.78 -3.63
N ILE A 126 -19.38 5.27 -4.35
CA ILE A 126 -19.51 4.08 -5.21
C ILE A 126 -19.86 2.83 -4.37
N ALA A 127 -19.21 2.64 -3.22
CA ALA A 127 -19.52 1.56 -2.29
C ALA A 127 -20.94 1.65 -1.76
N LYS A 128 -21.37 2.86 -1.34
CA LYS A 128 -22.74 3.12 -0.89
C LYS A 128 -23.77 2.75 -1.94
N THR A 129 -23.61 3.21 -3.19
CA THR A 129 -24.53 2.88 -4.29
C THR A 129 -24.61 1.37 -4.50
N ALA A 130 -23.48 0.65 -4.50
CA ALA A 130 -23.49 -0.81 -4.65
C ALA A 130 -24.20 -1.52 -3.50
N LYS A 131 -23.96 -1.11 -2.25
CA LYS A 131 -24.63 -1.70 -1.07
C LYS A 131 -26.13 -1.39 -1.04
N GLU A 132 -26.55 -0.19 -1.44
CA GLU A 132 -27.96 0.18 -1.62
C GLU A 132 -28.65 -0.63 -2.73
N MET A 133 -27.92 -1.08 -3.76
CA MET A 133 -28.39 -2.01 -4.79
C MET A 133 -28.42 -3.49 -4.34
N GLY A 134 -28.00 -3.81 -3.12
CA GLY A 134 -27.95 -5.19 -2.59
C GLY A 134 -26.79 -6.04 -3.13
N ILE A 135 -25.78 -5.41 -3.73
CA ILE A 135 -24.56 -6.05 -4.23
C ILE A 135 -23.62 -6.27 -3.05
N LEU A 136 -23.01 -7.47 -2.94
CA LEU A 136 -21.98 -7.75 -1.93
C LEU A 136 -20.77 -6.84 -2.18
N THR A 137 -20.56 -5.87 -1.30
CA THR A 137 -19.66 -4.74 -1.53
C THR A 137 -18.43 -4.87 -0.64
N VAL A 138 -17.28 -5.18 -1.26
CA VAL A 138 -15.99 -5.34 -0.59
C VAL A 138 -15.07 -4.20 -0.99
N ALA A 139 -14.58 -3.41 -0.04
CA ALA A 139 -13.57 -2.39 -0.32
C ALA A 139 -12.17 -2.91 -0.02
N ILE A 140 -11.24 -2.71 -0.95
CA ILE A 140 -9.82 -3.06 -0.80
C ILE A 140 -8.99 -1.77 -0.95
N VAL A 141 -8.50 -1.24 0.18
CA VAL A 141 -8.00 0.14 0.25
C VAL A 141 -6.58 0.20 0.80
N THR A 142 -5.71 1.02 0.19
CA THR A 142 -4.34 1.22 0.68
C THR A 142 -4.22 2.50 1.51
N LEU A 143 -3.52 2.40 2.65
CA LEU A 143 -2.98 3.55 3.37
C LEU A 143 -1.69 4.04 2.67
N PRO A 144 -1.46 5.36 2.57
CA PRO A 144 -0.27 5.91 1.90
C PRO A 144 1.01 5.64 2.69
N PHE A 145 2.16 5.70 2.02
CA PHE A 145 3.46 5.63 2.69
C PHE A 145 3.71 6.86 3.57
N GLU A 146 4.51 6.73 4.63
CA GLU A 146 4.84 7.87 5.52
C GLU A 146 5.47 9.06 4.79
N PHE A 147 6.28 8.80 3.75
CA PHE A 147 6.94 9.85 2.95
C PHE A 147 5.96 10.70 2.15
N GLU A 148 4.74 10.22 1.90
CA GLU A 148 3.70 10.97 1.19
C GLU A 148 3.09 12.09 2.05
N GLY A 149 3.38 12.10 3.35
CA GLY A 149 3.11 13.19 4.26
C GLY A 149 1.80 13.07 5.03
N LYS A 150 1.81 13.65 6.24
CA LYS A 150 0.73 13.56 7.24
C LYS A 150 -0.64 13.98 6.72
N LYS A 151 -0.70 14.94 5.78
CA LYS A 151 -1.97 15.39 5.20
C LYS A 151 -2.69 14.25 4.45
N ARG A 152 -1.97 13.51 3.61
CA ARG A 152 -2.55 12.35 2.88
C ARG A 152 -2.93 11.24 3.84
N PHE A 153 -2.09 10.96 4.84
CA PHE A 153 -2.39 9.95 5.86
C PHE A 153 -3.68 10.28 6.63
N ASN A 154 -3.86 11.52 7.09
CA ASN A 154 -5.09 11.92 7.77
C ASN A 154 -6.32 11.85 6.85
N GLN A 155 -6.22 12.34 5.62
CA GLN A 155 -7.28 12.19 4.62
C GLN A 155 -7.63 10.72 4.36
N ALA A 156 -6.63 9.82 4.37
CA ALA A 156 -6.86 8.39 4.21
C ALA A 156 -7.64 7.79 5.37
N ILE A 157 -7.28 8.13 6.63
CA ILE A 157 -8.00 7.66 7.82
C ILE A 157 -9.45 8.18 7.84
N GLU A 158 -9.69 9.42 7.41
CA GLU A 158 -11.05 9.98 7.27
C GLU A 158 -11.87 9.21 6.23
N GLY A 159 -11.34 9.01 5.02
CA GLY A 159 -12.02 8.24 3.97
C GLY A 159 -12.24 6.76 4.33
N ILE A 160 -11.31 6.14 5.08
CA ILE A 160 -11.44 4.77 5.59
C ILE A 160 -12.57 4.65 6.63
N ARG A 161 -12.72 5.66 7.51
CA ARG A 161 -13.85 5.70 8.46
C ARG A 161 -15.18 5.84 7.72
N GLU A 162 -15.23 6.64 6.66
CA GLU A 162 -16.45 6.87 5.89
C GLU A 162 -16.86 5.63 5.07
N ILE A 163 -15.94 5.04 4.29
CA ILE A 163 -16.27 3.88 3.45
C ILE A 163 -16.68 2.66 4.27
N LYS A 164 -16.17 2.53 5.50
CA LYS A 164 -16.48 1.40 6.41
C LYS A 164 -17.98 1.22 6.63
N ASP A 165 -18.74 2.30 6.74
CA ASP A 165 -20.18 2.26 7.02
C ASP A 165 -21.01 1.97 5.74
N TYR A 166 -20.36 1.93 4.58
CA TYR A 166 -20.97 1.73 3.25
C TYR A 166 -20.53 0.43 2.55
N VAL A 167 -19.85 -0.46 3.26
CA VAL A 167 -19.38 -1.76 2.73
C VAL A 167 -19.84 -2.91 3.61
N ASP A 168 -19.75 -4.12 3.07
CA ASP A 168 -19.95 -5.37 3.82
C ASP A 168 -18.64 -5.85 4.45
N SER A 169 -17.53 -5.69 3.71
CA SER A 169 -16.20 -6.05 4.16
C SER A 169 -15.17 -5.02 3.71
N LEU A 170 -14.23 -4.68 4.60
CA LEU A 170 -13.20 -3.68 4.38
C LEU A 170 -11.82 -4.30 4.62
N LEU A 171 -11.05 -4.52 3.54
CA LEU A 171 -9.66 -4.94 3.61
C LEU A 171 -8.74 -3.71 3.54
N ILE A 172 -8.03 -3.42 4.63
CA ILE A 172 -7.11 -2.29 4.74
C ILE A 172 -5.67 -2.79 4.55
N ILE A 173 -4.95 -2.24 3.58
CA ILE A 173 -3.58 -2.60 3.25
C ILE A 173 -2.66 -1.45 3.65
N ASN A 174 -1.69 -1.71 4.53
CA ASN A 174 -0.75 -0.67 4.97
C ASN A 174 0.53 -0.69 4.14
N ASN A 175 0.69 0.29 3.23
CA ASN A 175 1.87 0.39 2.37
C ASN A 175 3.19 0.52 3.17
N GLN A 176 3.16 1.03 4.39
CA GLN A 176 4.35 1.10 5.25
C GLN A 176 4.91 -0.30 5.58
N LYS A 177 4.06 -1.33 5.70
CA LYS A 177 4.52 -2.71 5.97
C LYS A 177 5.25 -3.34 4.78
N LEU A 178 4.94 -2.90 3.57
CA LEU A 178 5.70 -3.30 2.37
C LEU A 178 7.15 -2.84 2.50
N ARG A 179 7.40 -1.67 3.09
CA ARG A 179 8.75 -1.17 3.38
C ARG A 179 9.41 -1.91 4.55
N GLU A 180 8.67 -2.30 5.58
CA GLU A 180 9.19 -3.11 6.68
C GLU A 180 9.69 -4.49 6.21
N ILE A 181 8.97 -5.11 5.27
CA ILE A 181 9.23 -6.47 4.79
C ILE A 181 10.23 -6.51 3.62
N TYR A 182 10.14 -5.58 2.67
CA TYR A 182 11.01 -5.54 1.48
C TYR A 182 12.19 -4.56 1.60
N GLY A 183 12.27 -3.78 2.68
CA GLY A 183 13.36 -2.83 2.93
C GLY A 183 13.31 -1.57 2.03
N ASP A 184 14.48 -1.11 1.62
CA ASP A 184 14.64 0.12 0.84
C ASP A 184 14.38 -0.13 -0.66
N LEU A 185 13.11 -0.11 -1.05
CA LEU A 185 12.68 -0.23 -2.44
C LEU A 185 12.75 1.11 -3.18
N GLN A 186 13.12 1.05 -4.47
CA GLN A 186 12.95 2.20 -5.37
C GLN A 186 11.47 2.62 -5.45
N PHE A 187 11.22 3.92 -5.57
CA PHE A 187 9.87 4.52 -5.53
C PHE A 187 8.86 3.81 -6.45
N SER A 188 9.20 3.58 -7.72
CA SER A 188 8.33 2.89 -8.69
C SER A 188 8.05 1.43 -8.30
N VAL A 189 9.06 0.73 -7.76
CA VAL A 189 8.94 -0.66 -7.31
C VAL A 189 8.07 -0.76 -6.06
N ALA A 190 8.16 0.20 -5.13
CA ALA A 190 7.32 0.26 -3.95
C ALA A 190 5.82 0.39 -4.29
N PHE A 191 5.46 1.28 -5.23
CA PHE A 191 4.08 1.38 -5.71
C PHE A 191 3.64 0.15 -6.50
N SER A 192 4.49 -0.38 -7.40
CA SER A 192 4.20 -1.63 -8.10
C SER A 192 3.99 -2.81 -7.15
N LYS A 193 4.63 -2.82 -5.97
CA LYS A 193 4.40 -3.82 -4.93
C LYS A 193 3.10 -3.61 -4.15
N ALA A 194 2.63 -2.36 -4.01
CA ALA A 194 1.29 -2.10 -3.51
C ALA A 194 0.21 -2.56 -4.51
N ASP A 195 0.43 -2.34 -5.81
CA ASP A 195 -0.46 -2.82 -6.89
C ASP A 195 -0.51 -4.37 -6.96
N ASP A 196 0.65 -5.04 -6.80
CA ASP A 196 0.80 -6.51 -6.71
C ASP A 196 0.05 -7.10 -5.50
N VAL A 197 0.15 -6.43 -4.35
CA VAL A 197 -0.55 -6.80 -3.11
C VAL A 197 -2.06 -6.57 -3.24
N LEU A 198 -2.51 -5.49 -3.90
CA LEU A 198 -3.92 -5.26 -4.24
C LEU A 198 -4.45 -6.31 -5.23
N ALA A 199 -3.68 -6.63 -6.27
CA ALA A 199 -4.05 -7.65 -7.25
C ALA A 199 -4.16 -9.03 -6.63
N THR A 200 -3.20 -9.42 -5.77
CA THR A 200 -3.27 -10.65 -4.98
C THR A 200 -4.53 -10.70 -4.13
N ALA A 201 -4.93 -9.57 -3.53
CA ALA A 201 -6.13 -9.49 -2.72
C ALA A 201 -7.43 -9.70 -3.52
N ALA A 202 -7.63 -8.94 -4.60
CA ALA A 202 -8.81 -9.07 -5.45
C ALA A 202 -8.86 -10.45 -6.14
N LYS A 203 -7.71 -10.94 -6.63
CA LYS A 203 -7.56 -12.26 -7.26
C LYS A 203 -7.92 -13.38 -6.29
N GLY A 204 -7.35 -13.39 -5.10
CA GLY A 204 -7.56 -14.46 -4.13
C GLY A 204 -9.03 -14.65 -3.72
N ILE A 205 -9.78 -13.56 -3.58
CA ILE A 205 -11.21 -13.63 -3.26
C ILE A 205 -12.03 -14.02 -4.51
N ALA A 206 -11.70 -13.50 -5.69
CA ALA A 206 -12.40 -13.84 -6.94
C ALA A 206 -12.18 -15.30 -7.37
N GLU A 207 -10.97 -15.85 -7.20
CA GLU A 207 -10.63 -17.21 -7.60
C GLU A 207 -11.36 -18.27 -6.75
N ILE A 208 -11.63 -18.01 -5.46
CA ILE A 208 -12.46 -18.88 -4.59
C ILE A 208 -13.84 -19.15 -5.20
N ILE A 209 -14.43 -18.14 -5.85
CA ILE A 209 -15.79 -18.19 -6.40
C ILE A 209 -15.78 -18.66 -7.86
N THR A 210 -14.72 -18.34 -8.61
CA THR A 210 -14.73 -18.43 -10.08
C THR A 210 -13.84 -19.48 -10.70
N LEU A 211 -12.89 -20.06 -9.96
CA LEU A 211 -12.13 -21.22 -10.44
C LEU A 211 -12.85 -22.51 -10.01
N PRO A 212 -13.12 -23.44 -10.94
CA PRO A 212 -13.60 -24.76 -10.56
C PRO A 212 -12.51 -25.53 -9.81
N GLY A 213 -12.83 -25.95 -8.60
CA GLY A 213 -12.01 -26.79 -7.74
C GLY A 213 -12.63 -28.14 -7.44
N HIS A 214 -11.87 -29.00 -6.77
CA HIS A 214 -12.35 -30.27 -6.20
C HIS A 214 -13.33 -30.03 -5.04
N VAL A 215 -13.12 -28.94 -4.29
CA VAL A 215 -14.05 -28.42 -3.28
C VAL A 215 -14.34 -26.97 -3.64
N ASN A 216 -15.49 -26.74 -4.29
CA ASN A 216 -15.99 -25.40 -4.58
C ASN A 216 -16.64 -24.81 -3.34
N VAL A 217 -16.31 -23.57 -3.01
CA VAL A 217 -17.11 -22.75 -2.08
C VAL A 217 -18.15 -22.02 -2.92
N ASP A 218 -19.43 -22.08 -2.53
CA ASP A 218 -20.47 -21.40 -3.29
C ASP A 218 -20.54 -19.89 -2.98
N PHE A 219 -21.24 -19.14 -3.83
CA PHE A 219 -21.37 -17.69 -3.62
C PHE A 219 -22.20 -17.33 -2.37
N ALA A 220 -23.10 -18.22 -1.92
CA ALA A 220 -23.91 -17.99 -0.73
C ALA A 220 -23.06 -18.12 0.55
N ASP A 221 -22.14 -19.07 0.62
CA ASP A 221 -21.17 -19.24 1.70
C ASP A 221 -20.23 -18.03 1.81
N VAL A 222 -19.62 -17.61 0.70
CA VAL A 222 -18.77 -16.41 0.67
C VAL A 222 -19.59 -15.18 1.08
N LYS A 223 -20.83 -15.04 0.57
CA LYS A 223 -21.71 -13.95 0.95
C LYS A 223 -22.05 -13.99 2.45
N ALA A 224 -22.34 -15.16 3.02
CA ALA A 224 -22.70 -15.31 4.43
C ALA A 224 -21.56 -14.86 5.37
N VAL A 225 -20.31 -15.14 5.02
CA VAL A 225 -19.14 -14.74 5.82
C VAL A 225 -18.72 -13.28 5.61
N MET A 226 -18.89 -12.74 4.40
CA MET A 226 -18.44 -11.38 4.07
C MET A 226 -19.50 -10.29 4.32
N THR A 227 -20.79 -10.62 4.33
CA THR A 227 -21.88 -9.66 4.61
C THR A 227 -21.76 -9.07 6.01
N ASP A 228 -21.76 -7.74 6.13
CA ASP A 228 -21.62 -6.98 7.39
C ASP A 228 -20.47 -7.45 8.31
N SER A 229 -19.44 -8.04 7.71
CA SER A 229 -18.26 -8.62 8.38
C SER A 229 -17.30 -7.58 8.97
N GLY A 230 -17.42 -6.31 8.54
CA GLY A 230 -16.65 -5.19 9.04
C GLY A 230 -15.23 -5.15 8.47
N VAL A 231 -14.22 -5.02 9.32
CA VAL A 231 -12.82 -5.02 8.85
C VAL A 231 -12.33 -6.46 8.71
N ALA A 232 -11.80 -6.78 7.54
CA ALA A 232 -11.16 -8.05 7.24
C ALA A 232 -9.65 -7.88 7.16
N VAL A 233 -8.92 -8.97 7.44
CA VAL A 233 -7.51 -9.11 7.09
C VAL A 233 -7.32 -10.37 6.26
N MET A 234 -6.35 -10.30 5.34
CA MET A 234 -6.08 -11.35 4.37
C MET A 234 -4.64 -11.81 4.51
N GLY A 235 -4.36 -13.08 4.26
CA GLY A 235 -3.00 -13.61 4.20
C GLY A 235 -2.84 -14.41 2.92
N SER A 236 -1.68 -14.35 2.27
CA SER A 236 -1.38 -15.23 1.14
C SER A 236 0.08 -15.64 1.14
N GLY A 237 0.34 -16.92 0.90
CA GLY A 237 1.66 -17.53 0.89
C GLY A 237 1.74 -18.68 -0.09
N SER A 238 2.94 -19.00 -0.59
CA SER A 238 3.13 -20.05 -1.59
C SER A 238 4.42 -20.82 -1.37
N ALA A 239 4.36 -22.15 -1.41
CA ALA A 239 5.55 -22.99 -1.26
C ALA A 239 5.52 -24.22 -2.17
N GLU A 240 6.68 -24.85 -2.29
CA GLU A 240 6.98 -26.05 -3.07
C GLU A 240 7.86 -27.01 -2.26
N GLY A 241 8.00 -28.25 -2.72
CA GLY A 241 8.73 -29.31 -2.00
C GLY A 241 7.89 -30.05 -0.96
N ASN A 242 8.55 -30.87 -0.14
CA ASN A 242 7.86 -31.84 0.74
C ASN A 242 6.97 -31.18 1.80
N ASP A 243 7.42 -30.08 2.40
CA ASP A 243 6.68 -29.35 3.45
C ASP A 243 5.86 -28.17 2.87
N ARG A 244 5.49 -28.22 1.59
CA ARG A 244 4.82 -27.10 0.89
C ARG A 244 3.55 -26.62 1.60
N ALA A 245 2.75 -27.53 2.16
CA ALA A 245 1.54 -27.18 2.89
C ALA A 245 1.81 -26.31 4.13
N ILE A 246 2.66 -26.79 5.05
CA ILE A 246 3.03 -26.06 6.27
C ILE A 246 3.79 -24.76 5.95
N ASN A 247 4.63 -24.76 4.92
CA ASN A 247 5.38 -23.56 4.54
C ASN A 247 4.47 -22.51 3.87
N ALA A 248 3.46 -22.91 3.11
CA ALA A 248 2.50 -21.99 2.51
C ALA A 248 1.59 -21.34 3.56
N ILE A 249 1.05 -22.11 4.53
CA ILE A 249 0.21 -21.54 5.61
C ILE A 249 1.02 -20.60 6.53
N LYS A 250 2.28 -20.93 6.85
CA LYS A 250 3.18 -20.01 7.59
C LYS A 250 3.41 -18.71 6.84
N GLN A 251 3.80 -18.77 5.56
CA GLN A 251 3.95 -17.56 4.73
C GLN A 251 2.64 -16.76 4.61
N ALA A 252 1.48 -17.43 4.56
CA ALA A 252 0.19 -16.75 4.55
C ALA A 252 -0.07 -16.01 5.86
N LEU A 253 0.34 -16.56 7.00
CA LEU A 253 0.21 -15.96 8.33
C LEU A 253 1.25 -14.86 8.63
N ASP A 254 2.44 -14.94 8.02
CA ASP A 254 3.48 -13.90 8.07
C ASP A 254 3.32 -12.84 6.95
N SER A 255 2.24 -12.91 6.18
CA SER A 255 2.02 -12.10 4.96
C SER A 255 1.83 -10.61 5.27
N PRO A 256 2.37 -9.67 4.46
CA PRO A 256 2.15 -8.22 4.64
C PRO A 256 0.67 -7.82 4.76
N LEU A 257 -0.20 -8.57 4.09
CA LEU A 257 -1.65 -8.37 4.03
C LEU A 257 -2.36 -8.55 5.40
N LEU A 258 -1.78 -9.33 6.33
CA LEU A 258 -2.37 -9.56 7.66
C LEU A 258 -2.07 -8.44 8.66
N ASN A 259 -1.28 -7.42 8.29
CA ASN A 259 -0.97 -6.25 9.11
C ASN A 259 -0.37 -6.52 10.51
N ASN A 260 0.20 -7.69 10.78
CA ASN A 260 0.55 -8.16 12.13
C ASN A 260 -0.65 -8.21 13.09
N SER A 261 -1.87 -8.23 12.56
CA SER A 261 -3.07 -8.54 13.31
C SER A 261 -3.05 -10.04 13.60
N ASP A 262 -3.01 -10.40 14.87
CA ASP A 262 -3.22 -11.78 15.29
C ASP A 262 -4.61 -12.22 14.78
N ILE A 263 -4.68 -13.33 14.05
CA ILE A 263 -5.97 -13.83 13.55
C ILE A 263 -6.85 -14.40 14.68
N LYS A 264 -6.31 -14.49 15.92
CA LYS A 264 -7.09 -14.81 17.12
C LYS A 264 -8.30 -13.90 17.27
N GLY A 265 -9.47 -14.52 17.42
CA GLY A 265 -10.74 -13.81 17.58
C GLY A 265 -11.39 -13.37 16.27
N ALA A 266 -10.86 -13.79 15.11
CA ALA A 266 -11.68 -13.92 13.92
C ALA A 266 -12.81 -14.92 14.18
N LYS A 267 -14.04 -14.58 13.80
CA LYS A 267 -15.19 -15.49 13.94
C LYS A 267 -15.29 -16.45 12.76
N ASN A 268 -15.05 -15.91 11.58
CA ASN A 268 -15.17 -16.63 10.32
C ASN A 268 -13.85 -16.54 9.55
N ILE A 269 -13.46 -17.61 8.89
CA ILE A 269 -12.26 -17.65 8.05
C ILE A 269 -12.59 -18.35 6.73
N LEU A 270 -12.33 -17.67 5.61
CA LEU A 270 -12.27 -18.29 4.30
C LEU A 270 -10.84 -18.76 4.06
N LEU A 271 -10.68 -20.04 3.71
CA LEU A 271 -9.42 -20.67 3.35
C LEU A 271 -9.48 -21.13 1.90
N ASN A 272 -8.66 -20.56 1.03
CA ASN A 272 -8.43 -21.08 -0.32
C ASN A 272 -7.12 -21.86 -0.34
N ILE A 273 -7.16 -23.09 -0.88
CA ILE A 273 -5.98 -23.88 -1.18
C ILE A 273 -5.95 -24.07 -2.70
N THR A 274 -5.02 -23.42 -3.39
CA THR A 274 -4.81 -23.64 -4.83
C THR A 274 -3.54 -24.45 -5.01
N CYS A 275 -3.64 -25.62 -5.66
CA CYS A 275 -2.52 -26.50 -5.97
C CYS A 275 -2.34 -26.62 -7.49
N GLY A 276 -1.16 -27.02 -7.96
CA GLY A 276 -0.96 -27.41 -9.36
C GLY A 276 -0.87 -28.93 -9.51
N ASP A 277 0.30 -29.42 -9.89
CA ASP A 277 0.59 -30.85 -10.10
C ASP A 277 1.91 -31.22 -9.38
N PRO A 278 1.90 -32.15 -8.39
CA PRO A 278 0.76 -32.95 -7.94
C PRO A 278 -0.27 -32.16 -7.13
N GLU A 279 -1.51 -32.64 -7.16
CA GLU A 279 -2.63 -32.20 -6.31
C GLU A 279 -2.25 -32.19 -4.82
N VAL A 280 -2.96 -31.42 -4.02
CA VAL A 280 -2.80 -31.40 -2.56
C VAL A 280 -3.38 -32.69 -1.94
N THR A 281 -2.65 -33.27 -0.99
CA THR A 281 -3.08 -34.49 -0.29
C THR A 281 -3.97 -34.19 0.92
N MET A 282 -4.72 -35.19 1.40
CA MET A 282 -5.54 -35.04 2.62
C MET A 282 -4.70 -34.65 3.85
N ASP A 283 -3.49 -35.20 3.99
CA ASP A 283 -2.58 -34.86 5.09
C ASP A 283 -2.09 -33.41 5.00
N GLU A 284 -1.85 -32.88 3.79
CA GLU A 284 -1.52 -31.48 3.56
C GLU A 284 -2.69 -30.55 3.92
N ILE A 285 -3.93 -30.90 3.55
CA ILE A 285 -5.14 -30.14 3.94
C ILE A 285 -5.32 -30.17 5.46
N SER A 286 -5.12 -31.32 6.12
CA SER A 286 -5.18 -31.44 7.58
C SER A 286 -4.13 -30.57 8.27
N GLN A 287 -2.89 -30.56 7.78
CA GLN A 287 -1.83 -29.70 8.33
C GLN A 287 -2.16 -28.21 8.21
N ILE A 288 -2.70 -27.77 7.06
CA ILE A 288 -3.09 -26.37 6.84
C ILE A 288 -4.25 -25.97 7.78
N THR A 289 -5.29 -26.80 7.86
CA THR A 289 -6.48 -26.50 8.68
C THR A 289 -6.19 -26.57 10.17
N GLU A 290 -5.42 -27.55 10.65
CA GLU A 290 -5.00 -27.63 12.06
C GLU A 290 -4.12 -26.43 12.46
N TYR A 291 -3.15 -26.05 11.63
CA TYR A 291 -2.29 -24.88 11.91
C TYR A 291 -3.11 -23.59 11.99
N LEU A 292 -4.06 -23.42 11.07
CA LEU A 292 -4.95 -22.26 11.01
C LEU A 292 -5.92 -22.20 12.20
N GLN A 293 -6.54 -23.32 12.57
CA GLN A 293 -7.46 -23.41 13.72
C GLN A 293 -6.74 -23.04 15.02
N ASN A 294 -5.53 -23.61 15.24
CA ASN A 294 -4.68 -23.30 16.39
C ASN A 294 -4.25 -21.82 16.42
N ALA A 295 -3.90 -21.24 15.26
CA ALA A 295 -3.54 -19.83 15.15
C ALA A 295 -4.74 -18.89 15.43
N ALA A 296 -5.96 -19.27 15.03
CA ALA A 296 -7.19 -18.50 15.26
C ALA A 296 -7.77 -18.65 16.68
N GLY A 297 -7.32 -19.63 17.46
CA GLY A 297 -7.79 -19.87 18.83
C GLY A 297 -8.97 -20.84 18.95
N ASN A 298 -9.10 -21.79 18.00
CA ASN A 298 -10.02 -22.93 17.99
C ASN A 298 -11.53 -22.66 18.00
N ASN A 299 -11.99 -21.40 18.04
CA ASN A 299 -13.40 -20.99 18.05
C ASN A 299 -13.85 -20.27 16.75
N SER A 300 -13.16 -20.50 15.64
CA SER A 300 -13.48 -19.89 14.34
C SER A 300 -14.15 -20.90 13.41
N ASP A 301 -15.19 -20.45 12.70
CA ASP A 301 -15.84 -21.19 11.62
C ASP A 301 -14.98 -21.07 10.35
N ILE A 302 -14.40 -22.19 9.89
CA ILE A 302 -13.57 -22.23 8.67
C ILE A 302 -14.40 -22.76 7.51
N ILE A 303 -14.56 -21.95 6.46
CA ILE A 303 -15.03 -22.39 5.15
C ILE A 303 -13.80 -22.55 4.26
N PHE A 304 -13.58 -23.74 3.69
CA PHE A 304 -12.42 -24.02 2.85
C PHE A 304 -12.80 -24.44 1.43
N GLY A 305 -12.03 -23.96 0.46
CA GLY A 305 -12.07 -24.36 -0.94
C GLY A 305 -10.73 -24.96 -1.39
N VAL A 306 -10.78 -25.89 -2.33
CA VAL A 306 -9.60 -26.54 -2.91
C VAL A 306 -9.67 -26.46 -4.43
N GLY A 307 -8.89 -25.56 -5.01
CA GLY A 307 -8.77 -25.33 -6.45
C GLY A 307 -7.52 -25.97 -7.06
N GLN A 308 -7.59 -26.30 -8.36
CA GLN A 308 -6.42 -26.71 -9.13
C GLN A 308 -6.09 -25.66 -10.21
N ASN A 309 -4.82 -25.24 -10.27
CA ASN A 309 -4.29 -24.33 -11.27
C ASN A 309 -2.99 -24.89 -11.87
N PRO A 310 -3.03 -25.48 -13.07
CA PRO A 310 -1.83 -26.06 -13.70
C PRO A 310 -0.67 -25.05 -13.90
N SER A 311 -0.96 -23.74 -13.97
CA SER A 311 0.06 -22.71 -14.19
C SER A 311 1.01 -22.49 -13.01
N ILE A 312 0.71 -22.98 -11.80
CA ILE A 312 1.59 -22.84 -10.63
C ILE A 312 2.56 -24.03 -10.41
N GLY A 313 2.52 -25.05 -11.28
CA GLY A 313 3.44 -26.19 -11.22
C GLY A 313 3.28 -27.01 -9.94
N ASN A 314 4.38 -27.35 -9.26
CA ASN A 314 4.37 -28.16 -8.04
C ASN A 314 3.96 -27.40 -6.76
N LYS A 315 3.60 -26.12 -6.88
CA LYS A 315 3.31 -25.24 -5.73
C LYS A 315 1.93 -25.49 -5.12
N VAL A 316 1.85 -25.19 -3.83
CA VAL A 316 0.60 -24.94 -3.12
C VAL A 316 0.59 -23.46 -2.71
N VAL A 317 -0.48 -22.76 -3.06
CA VAL A 317 -0.80 -21.40 -2.65
C VAL A 317 -1.93 -21.48 -1.62
N VAL A 318 -1.69 -20.91 -0.44
CA VAL A 318 -2.69 -20.80 0.62
C VAL A 318 -3.07 -19.33 0.75
N THR A 319 -4.37 -19.05 0.69
CA THR A 319 -4.93 -17.73 0.90
C THR A 319 -5.97 -17.78 2.01
N ILE A 320 -5.82 -16.93 3.02
CA ILE A 320 -6.69 -16.81 4.19
C ILE A 320 -7.41 -15.47 4.10
N ILE A 321 -8.70 -15.42 4.38
CA ILE A 321 -9.45 -14.17 4.61
C ILE A 321 -10.17 -14.34 5.95
N ALA A 322 -9.73 -13.62 6.97
CA ALA A 322 -10.30 -13.66 8.30
C ALA A 322 -11.23 -12.46 8.51
N THR A 323 -12.42 -12.70 9.09
CA THR A 323 -13.45 -11.66 9.29
C THR A 323 -14.14 -11.77 10.65
N GLY A 324 -14.96 -10.77 11.00
CA GLY A 324 -15.79 -10.79 12.20
C GLY A 324 -15.03 -10.56 13.52
N PHE A 325 -13.84 -9.94 13.46
CA PHE A 325 -13.03 -9.62 14.63
C PHE A 325 -13.80 -8.82 15.68
N GLY A 326 -13.53 -9.13 16.96
CA GLY A 326 -14.00 -8.32 18.09
C GLY A 326 -13.57 -6.86 17.92
N THR A 327 -14.49 -5.93 18.18
CA THR A 327 -14.30 -4.50 17.89
C THR A 327 -13.15 -3.87 18.68
N ASN A 328 -11.95 -3.78 18.09
CA ASN A 328 -11.00 -2.65 18.18
C ASN A 328 -9.71 -2.87 17.36
N ASN A 329 -9.01 -1.77 17.02
CA ASN A 329 -7.61 -1.65 16.59
C ASN A 329 -7.17 -1.86 15.12
N PHE A 330 -8.03 -2.19 14.15
CA PHE A 330 -7.59 -2.33 12.74
C PHE A 330 -7.39 -1.00 11.97
N ILE A 331 -7.99 0.10 12.43
CA ILE A 331 -7.75 1.44 11.88
C ILE A 331 -6.69 2.10 12.77
N PRO A 332 -5.51 2.51 12.24
CA PRO A 332 -4.52 3.23 13.02
C PRO A 332 -5.11 4.50 13.65
N SER A 333 -5.00 4.62 14.97
CA SER A 333 -5.26 5.89 15.67
C SER A 333 -4.19 6.91 15.30
N GLU A 334 -4.53 8.21 15.27
CA GLU A 334 -3.51 9.25 15.17
C GLU A 334 -2.46 9.08 16.30
N PRO A 335 -1.16 9.33 16.02
CA PRO A 335 -0.15 9.29 17.06
C PRO A 335 -0.45 10.39 18.10
N THR A 336 -0.82 9.96 19.31
CA THR A 336 -1.19 10.85 20.42
C THR A 336 -0.09 11.87 20.65
N LYS A 337 -0.37 13.15 20.40
CA LYS A 337 0.56 14.24 20.73
C LYS A 337 0.75 14.28 22.24
N VAL A 338 1.84 13.71 22.73
CA VAL A 338 2.30 13.85 24.12
C VAL A 338 2.59 15.33 24.35
N LYS A 339 1.59 16.05 24.87
CA LYS A 339 1.76 17.43 25.32
C LYS A 339 2.60 17.38 26.60
N HIS A 340 3.92 17.51 26.46
CA HIS A 340 4.74 17.95 27.58
C HIS A 340 4.28 19.35 27.99
N LEU A 341 3.46 19.39 29.04
CA LEU A 341 3.11 20.62 29.73
C LEU A 341 4.37 21.11 30.45
N LEU A 342 5.08 22.06 29.84
CA LEU A 342 6.12 22.85 30.49
C LEU A 342 5.45 23.67 31.60
N ASN A 343 5.40 23.10 32.80
CA ASN A 343 4.85 23.73 33.98
C ASN A 343 5.91 24.64 34.62
N ASP A 344 6.02 25.87 34.12
CA ASP A 344 6.70 26.95 34.83
C ASP A 344 5.91 27.31 36.10
N ARG A 345 6.16 26.56 37.18
CA ARG A 345 5.66 26.86 38.52
C ARG A 345 6.75 26.66 39.56
N ILE A 346 7.53 27.72 39.74
CA ILE A 346 8.42 27.90 40.90
C ILE A 346 7.57 27.76 42.19
N PRO A 347 7.85 26.78 43.07
CA PRO A 347 7.11 26.65 44.33
C PRO A 347 7.52 27.74 45.32
N LYS A 348 6.58 28.60 45.71
CA LYS A 348 6.77 29.48 46.88
C LYS A 348 6.67 28.63 48.15
N GLN A 349 7.75 28.54 48.92
CA GLN A 349 7.72 27.96 50.26
C GLN A 349 7.12 28.97 51.26
N ASN A 350 6.14 28.53 52.04
CA ASN A 350 5.67 29.24 53.23
C ASN A 350 6.37 28.67 54.47
N THR A 351 6.88 29.56 55.32
CA THR A 351 7.13 29.35 56.76
C THR A 351 5.82 28.92 57.48
N GLN A 352 5.77 28.25 58.63
CA GLN A 352 6.66 27.92 59.78
C GLN A 352 5.91 26.84 60.64
N PRO A 353 6.32 26.40 61.86
CA PRO A 353 7.60 26.47 62.57
C PRO A 353 8.09 25.08 63.10
N GLU A 354 9.21 25.10 63.82
CA GLU A 354 10.03 23.94 64.24
C GLU A 354 9.47 23.06 65.38
N LYS A 355 9.92 21.78 65.42
CA LYS A 355 10.15 21.03 66.66
C LYS A 355 11.52 20.34 66.63
N LYS A 356 12.31 20.56 67.67
CA LYS A 356 13.52 19.79 68.06
C LYS A 356 13.07 18.42 68.61
N VAL A 357 13.87 17.37 68.79
CA VAL A 357 15.34 17.11 68.80
C VAL A 357 15.57 15.76 68.04
N HIS A 358 16.74 15.12 67.91
CA HIS A 358 18.05 15.19 68.60
C HIS A 358 19.21 14.88 67.63
N ILE A 359 20.46 14.90 68.13
CA ILE A 359 21.67 14.37 67.46
C ILE A 359 22.36 13.38 68.41
N LEU A 360 22.91 12.29 67.88
CA LEU A 360 24.02 11.52 68.44
C LEU A 360 24.74 10.80 67.28
N ASP A 361 26.07 10.78 67.34
CA ASP A 361 26.97 10.33 66.29
C ASP A 361 27.03 8.79 66.14
N THR A 362 27.65 8.30 65.05
CA THR A 362 28.84 7.42 65.10
C THR A 362 29.12 6.70 63.75
N GLU A 363 30.31 6.99 63.20
CA GLU A 363 31.21 6.18 62.36
C GLU A 363 30.80 5.55 61.01
N GLN A 364 31.82 5.48 60.14
CA GLN A 364 31.82 4.85 58.82
C GLN A 364 32.22 3.38 58.93
N GLN A 365 31.67 2.51 58.07
CA GLN A 365 32.29 1.22 57.75
C GLN A 365 32.23 0.97 56.24
N GLU A 366 33.41 0.85 55.63
CA GLU A 366 33.59 0.19 54.34
C GLU A 366 33.69 -1.32 54.55
N ILE A 367 33.07 -2.11 53.67
CA ILE A 367 33.45 -3.51 53.46
C ILE A 367 33.52 -3.77 51.96
N SER A 368 34.68 -4.22 51.50
CA SER A 368 34.99 -4.61 50.12
C SER A 368 34.66 -6.08 49.89
N PHE A 369 34.44 -6.47 48.63
CA PHE A 369 34.64 -7.85 48.19
C PHE A 369 35.35 -7.93 46.85
N ASP A 370 36.27 -8.88 46.79
CA ASP A 370 37.27 -9.09 45.75
C ASP A 370 36.80 -10.18 44.77
N THR A 371 37.10 -10.02 43.48
CA THR A 371 36.90 -11.08 42.46
C THR A 371 38.05 -11.10 41.46
N SER A 372 39.00 -11.99 41.72
CA SER A 372 40.10 -12.32 40.82
C SER A 372 39.68 -13.39 39.80
N ALA A 373 39.84 -13.10 38.52
CA ALA A 373 39.83 -14.10 37.44
C ALA A 373 40.77 -13.68 36.30
N SER A 374 41.50 -14.64 35.74
CA SER A 374 42.76 -14.41 35.02
C SER A 374 42.65 -13.88 33.60
N VAL A 375 43.72 -13.19 33.19
CA VAL A 375 43.99 -12.69 31.83
C VAL A 375 44.19 -13.83 30.83
N VAL A 376 43.62 -13.69 29.63
CA VAL A 376 44.15 -14.28 28.39
C VAL A 376 44.15 -13.19 27.31
N GLU A 377 45.34 -12.87 26.79
CA GLU A 377 45.51 -11.90 25.70
C GLU A 377 45.33 -12.57 24.33
N THR A 378 44.60 -11.92 23.43
CA THR A 378 44.69 -12.15 21.98
C THR A 378 44.75 -10.81 21.24
N PRO A 379 45.78 -10.55 20.42
CA PRO A 379 45.97 -9.25 19.79
C PRO A 379 44.96 -9.05 18.65
N THR A 380 44.19 -7.96 18.71
CA THR A 380 43.28 -7.53 17.64
C THR A 380 43.85 -6.26 16.97
N PRO A 381 43.84 -6.13 15.62
CA PRO A 381 44.47 -4.99 14.96
C PRO A 381 43.80 -3.65 15.30
N GLN A 382 44.61 -2.62 15.56
CA GLN A 382 44.12 -1.25 15.72
C GLN A 382 43.55 -0.71 14.39
N GLN A 383 42.24 -0.48 14.33
CA GLN A 383 41.67 0.49 13.40
C GLN A 383 41.58 1.84 14.09
N VAL A 384 42.24 2.85 13.52
CA VAL A 384 42.11 4.24 13.96
C VAL A 384 40.73 4.75 13.54
N VAL A 385 39.84 4.94 14.51
CA VAL A 385 38.56 5.61 14.27
C VAL A 385 38.78 7.12 14.43
N GLU A 386 38.84 7.84 13.31
CA GLU A 386 38.78 9.31 13.33
C GLU A 386 37.40 9.78 13.81
N GLU A 387 37.37 10.42 14.97
CA GLU A 387 36.16 10.98 15.56
C GLU A 387 35.70 12.24 14.78
N LYS A 388 34.78 12.05 13.83
CA LYS A 388 34.19 13.17 13.07
C LYS A 388 33.31 14.04 13.96
N LYS A 389 33.87 15.14 14.49
CA LYS A 389 33.11 16.21 15.15
C LYS A 389 31.97 16.71 14.25
N LYS A 390 30.72 16.53 14.68
CA LYS A 390 29.57 17.23 14.10
C LYS A 390 29.71 18.73 14.38
N ILE A 391 29.70 19.53 13.32
CA ILE A 391 29.55 20.97 13.42
C ILE A 391 28.04 21.26 13.37
N THR A 392 27.50 21.81 14.45
CA THR A 392 26.12 22.30 14.51
C THR A 392 26.12 23.77 14.11
N TYR A 393 25.28 24.14 13.15
CA TYR A 393 25.10 25.52 12.71
C TYR A 393 23.76 26.06 13.25
N ASP A 394 23.79 27.22 13.91
CA ASP A 394 22.58 27.88 14.40
C ASP A 394 22.00 28.79 13.31
N LEU A 395 20.90 28.34 12.71
CA LEU A 395 20.23 29.01 11.59
C LEU A 395 19.48 30.30 11.97
N ASN A 396 19.48 30.68 13.26
CA ASN A 396 18.84 31.91 13.73
C ASN A 396 19.76 33.14 13.72
N ASN A 397 21.04 32.99 13.33
CA ASN A 397 22.00 34.09 13.28
C ASN A 397 22.35 34.49 11.84
N ASN A 398 21.91 35.69 11.43
CA ASN A 398 22.00 36.18 10.04
C ASN A 398 23.45 36.18 9.48
N GLU A 399 24.46 36.48 10.30
CA GLU A 399 25.87 36.45 9.87
C GLU A 399 26.32 35.05 9.39
N THR A 400 25.69 33.97 9.86
CA THR A 400 26.05 32.61 9.45
C THR A 400 25.45 32.22 8.08
N VAL A 401 24.31 32.80 7.71
CA VAL A 401 23.63 32.52 6.44
C VAL A 401 24.35 33.22 5.28
N GLU A 402 24.72 34.48 5.46
CA GLU A 402 25.43 35.29 4.46
C GLU A 402 26.83 34.71 4.13
N ASN A 403 27.51 34.15 5.14
CA ASN A 403 28.76 33.41 4.95
C ASN A 403 28.59 32.04 4.25
N LEU A 404 27.41 31.42 4.34
CA LEU A 404 27.11 30.17 3.62
C LEU A 404 26.82 30.42 2.14
N GLU A 405 26.14 31.51 1.78
CA GLU A 405 25.79 31.81 0.38
C GLU A 405 27.01 32.08 -0.50
N ASN A 406 28.02 32.76 0.04
CA ASN A 406 29.26 33.12 -0.67
C ASN A 406 30.21 31.94 -0.99
N ILE A 407 29.93 30.73 -0.53
CA ILE A 407 30.74 29.53 -0.82
C ILE A 407 30.06 28.69 -1.92
N PRO A 408 30.73 28.34 -3.03
CA PRO A 408 30.15 27.45 -4.05
C PRO A 408 29.70 26.09 -3.50
N ALA A 409 28.55 25.59 -3.96
CA ALA A 409 27.90 24.40 -3.38
C ALA A 409 28.78 23.14 -3.33
N PHE A 410 29.67 22.95 -4.31
CA PHE A 410 30.59 21.80 -4.35
C PHE A 410 31.65 21.81 -3.24
N ILE A 411 31.94 22.99 -2.65
CA ILE A 411 32.87 23.14 -1.52
C ILE A 411 32.14 22.92 -0.18
N ARG A 412 30.82 23.23 -0.13
CA ARG A 412 29.98 23.02 1.07
C ARG A 412 29.87 21.53 1.43
N GLN A 413 29.85 20.64 0.45
CA GLN A 413 29.97 19.20 0.68
C GLN A 413 31.43 18.76 0.70
N LYS A 414 32.00 18.55 1.90
CA LYS A 414 33.26 17.79 2.07
C LYS A 414 33.06 16.29 1.79
N ASN A 415 32.76 15.96 0.53
CA ASN A 415 32.83 14.61 -0.01
C ASN A 415 34.09 14.49 -0.86
N ASN A 416 34.95 13.52 -0.53
CA ASN A 416 36.16 13.19 -1.31
C ASN A 416 35.79 12.47 -2.63
N ILE A 417 35.11 13.17 -3.53
CA ILE A 417 34.99 12.75 -4.93
C ILE A 417 36.33 13.10 -5.59
N LYS A 418 37.19 12.10 -5.78
CA LYS A 418 38.31 12.23 -6.72
C LYS A 418 37.72 12.23 -8.14
N PRO A 419 37.79 13.32 -8.91
CA PRO A 419 37.31 13.30 -10.29
C PRO A 419 38.30 12.50 -11.13
N ASN A 420 37.94 11.27 -11.51
CA ASN A 420 38.61 10.53 -12.56
C ASN A 420 38.20 11.09 -13.94
N PHE A 421 38.52 12.38 -14.17
CA PHE A 421 38.41 13.03 -15.47
C PHE A 421 39.82 13.26 -16.01
N ASN A 422 40.15 12.55 -17.09
CA ASN A 422 41.43 12.64 -17.75
C ASN A 422 41.45 13.92 -18.61
N LEU A 423 41.79 15.04 -17.97
CA LEU A 423 41.86 16.39 -18.57
C LEU A 423 43.07 16.53 -19.50
N ASN A 424 43.04 15.80 -20.61
CA ASN A 424 43.93 15.96 -21.76
C ASN A 424 43.11 15.87 -23.05
N ASN A 425 42.23 16.86 -23.26
CA ASN A 425 41.80 17.36 -24.56
C ASN A 425 41.01 18.66 -24.36
N ASN A 426 41.26 19.67 -25.19
CA ASN A 426 40.56 20.95 -25.15
C ASN A 426 39.07 20.76 -25.48
N LEU A 427 38.21 20.93 -24.49
CA LEU A 427 36.76 20.91 -24.65
C LEU A 427 36.19 22.29 -24.27
N GLU A 428 35.84 23.08 -25.29
CA GLU A 428 35.09 24.32 -25.07
C GLU A 428 33.62 24.01 -24.67
N PRO A 429 33.01 24.79 -23.76
CA PRO A 429 31.62 24.61 -23.39
C PRO A 429 30.70 24.97 -24.56
N SER A 430 29.72 24.11 -24.83
CA SER A 430 28.80 24.23 -25.96
C SER A 430 27.41 24.71 -25.51
N ASN A 431 26.94 25.85 -26.01
CA ASN A 431 25.60 26.38 -25.74
C ASN A 431 24.64 26.21 -26.93
N LEU A 432 23.44 25.68 -26.67
CA LEU A 432 22.37 25.54 -27.65
C LEU A 432 21.53 26.82 -27.76
N ALA A 433 21.53 27.47 -28.92
CA ALA A 433 20.61 28.57 -29.24
C ALA A 433 19.47 28.07 -30.14
N ILE A 434 18.22 28.37 -29.76
CA ILE A 434 17.03 28.06 -30.57
C ILE A 434 16.66 29.30 -31.38
N SER A 435 16.84 29.25 -32.69
CA SER A 435 16.37 30.29 -33.62
C SER A 435 14.89 30.05 -33.97
N LYS A 436 14.17 31.10 -34.38
CA LYS A 436 12.75 30.96 -34.79
C LYS A 436 12.57 30.26 -36.15
N ASP A 437 13.63 30.09 -36.93
CA ASP A 437 13.63 29.42 -38.23
C ASP A 437 14.32 28.04 -38.14
N LYS A 438 13.67 27.10 -37.43
CA LYS A 438 13.93 25.64 -37.32
C LYS A 438 15.31 25.11 -37.79
N ASN A 439 16.41 25.68 -37.30
CA ASN A 439 17.76 25.12 -37.38
C ASN A 439 18.57 25.69 -36.21
N ASN A 440 18.93 24.82 -35.26
CA ASN A 440 19.68 25.20 -34.06
C ASN A 440 21.18 25.05 -34.34
N THR A 441 21.93 26.14 -34.27
CA THR A 441 23.39 26.17 -34.42
C THR A 441 24.04 26.72 -33.16
N LEU A 442 25.08 26.06 -32.66
CA LEU A 442 25.85 26.52 -31.50
C LEU A 442 26.85 27.61 -31.92
N SER A 443 27.03 28.65 -31.11
CA SER A 443 28.03 29.70 -31.32
C SER A 443 28.65 30.17 -29.99
N ASN A 444 29.97 30.22 -29.93
CA ASN A 444 30.71 30.58 -28.72
C ASN A 444 31.07 32.08 -28.73
N ASN A 445 30.23 32.90 -28.10
CA ASN A 445 30.57 34.19 -27.44
C ASN A 445 29.29 34.87 -26.91
N ASN A 446 29.17 35.02 -25.58
CA ASN A 446 28.10 35.82 -24.96
C ASN A 446 28.72 37.08 -24.30
N PRO A 447 28.41 38.30 -24.76
CA PRO A 447 28.96 39.53 -24.17
C PRO A 447 28.43 39.84 -22.77
N TYR A 448 27.33 39.21 -22.30
CA TYR A 448 26.77 39.46 -20.96
C TYR A 448 27.61 38.96 -19.77
N LEU A 449 28.77 38.34 -20.01
CA LEU A 449 29.67 37.79 -18.99
C LEU A 449 31.03 38.50 -18.90
N PHE A 450 31.21 39.63 -19.60
CA PHE A 450 32.42 40.44 -19.53
C PHE A 450 32.10 41.89 -19.16
N ASP A 451 32.81 42.42 -18.17
CA ASP A 451 32.57 43.73 -17.56
C ASP A 451 32.59 44.89 -18.56
N LYS A 452 31.39 45.33 -18.99
CA LYS A 452 30.99 46.71 -19.31
C LYS A 452 29.53 46.75 -19.79
N ALA A 453 28.64 47.14 -18.89
CA ALA A 453 27.33 47.67 -19.23
C ALA A 453 27.20 49.06 -18.56
N ASP A 454 27.06 50.09 -19.38
CA ASP A 454 26.51 51.40 -18.97
C ASP A 454 24.98 51.33 -18.98
#